data_AF-A0A963QLS1-F1
#
_entry.id   AF-A0A963QLS1-F1
#
_cell.length_a   1.000
_cell.length_b   1.000
_cell.length_c   1.000
_cell.angle_alpha   90.00
_cell.angle_beta   90.00
_cell.angle_gamma   90.00
#
_symmetry.space_group_name_H-M   'P 1'
#
loop_
_entity.id
_entity.type
_entity.pdbx_description
1 polymer ?
#
loop_
_entity_poly.entity_id
_entity_poly.type
_entity_poly.pdbx_seq_one_letter_code
_entity_poly.pdbx_strand_id
1 'polypeptide(L)'
;MIAHYNAQDVDAYCALMTDEACEANYRGAVLREGREGTREGLAAAFARWPENRAEIREKQEIGDYVLFREHVTRGPATDGSEPVEPFDVVAVYSFEGDKCSRVEFIR
;
A
#
# COMPACT_ATOMS: atom_id res chain seq x y z
N MET A 1 -9.07 3.30 -0.74
CA MET A 1 -7.63 3.06 -1.02
C MET A 1 -7.38 1.78 -1.81
N ILE A 2 -7.60 0.57 -1.26
CA ILE A 2 -7.25 -0.71 -1.93
C ILE A 2 -7.89 -0.93 -3.32
N ALA A 3 -9.09 -0.41 -3.58
CA ALA A 3 -9.68 -0.49 -4.92
C ALA A 3 -8.80 0.21 -5.99
N HIS A 4 -8.26 1.40 -5.69
CA HIS A 4 -7.34 2.12 -6.59
C HIS A 4 -5.99 1.40 -6.69
N TYR A 5 -5.48 0.84 -5.59
CA TYR A 5 -4.25 0.03 -5.61
C TYR A 5 -4.38 -1.18 -6.54
N ASN A 6 -5.47 -1.95 -6.43
CA ASN A 6 -5.71 -3.11 -7.29
C ASN A 6 -6.03 -2.74 -8.75
N ALA A 7 -6.56 -1.55 -8.99
CA ALA A 7 -6.71 -0.98 -10.33
C ALA A 7 -5.42 -0.35 -10.87
N GLN A 8 -4.36 -0.30 -10.06
CA GLN A 8 -3.09 0.38 -10.33
C GLN A 8 -3.25 1.87 -10.66
N ASP A 9 -4.31 2.49 -10.14
CA ASP A 9 -4.58 3.93 -10.25
C ASP A 9 -3.86 4.66 -9.10
N VAL A 10 -2.58 4.95 -9.34
CA VAL A 10 -1.68 5.59 -8.37
C VAL A 10 -2.20 6.97 -7.98
N ASP A 11 -2.68 7.75 -8.95
CA ASP A 11 -3.11 9.11 -8.73
C ASP A 11 -4.35 9.16 -7.82
N ALA A 12 -5.34 8.29 -8.06
CA ALA A 12 -6.51 8.19 -7.21
C ALA A 12 -6.19 7.61 -5.83
N TYR A 13 -5.20 6.70 -5.72
CA TYR A 13 -4.72 6.23 -4.42
C TYR A 13 -4.10 7.37 -3.60
N CYS A 14 -3.16 8.11 -4.19
CA CYS A 14 -2.46 9.21 -3.53
C CYS A 14 -3.36 10.41 -3.25
N ALA A 15 -4.43 10.62 -4.04
CA ALA A 15 -5.43 11.65 -3.76
C ALA A 15 -6.14 11.46 -2.42
N LEU A 16 -6.12 10.25 -1.84
CA LEU A 16 -6.70 9.94 -0.53
C LEU A 16 -5.73 10.16 0.63
N MET A 17 -4.50 10.59 0.36
CA MET A 17 -3.45 10.77 1.36
C MET A 17 -3.20 12.25 1.70
N THR A 18 -2.72 12.53 2.91
CA THR A 18 -2.17 13.86 3.24
C THR A 18 -0.90 14.13 2.43
N ASP A 19 -0.48 15.39 2.33
CA ASP A 19 0.73 15.75 1.57
C ASP A 19 2.00 15.09 2.15
N GLU A 20 2.08 14.99 3.49
CA GLU A 20 3.20 14.41 4.24
C GLU A 20 3.05 12.91 4.50
N ALA A 21 2.01 12.26 3.97
CA ALA A 21 1.73 10.88 4.26
C ALA A 21 2.84 9.94 3.77
N CYS A 22 3.15 8.91 4.53
CA CYS A 22 4.20 7.95 4.18
C CYS A 22 3.73 6.51 4.34
N GLU A 23 4.41 5.61 3.62
CA GLU A 23 4.24 4.17 3.77
C GLU A 23 5.52 3.56 4.37
N ALA A 24 5.37 2.79 5.44
CA ALA A 24 6.49 2.34 6.27
C ALA A 24 6.30 0.91 6.78
N ASN A 25 7.40 0.27 7.20
CA ASN A 25 7.30 -0.94 8.02
C ASN A 25 6.85 -0.55 9.43
N TYR A 26 5.96 -1.34 10.04
CA TYR A 26 5.55 -1.13 11.42
C TYR A 26 6.77 -1.14 12.35
N ARG A 27 6.95 -0.07 13.13
CA ARG A 27 8.12 0.13 14.01
C ARG A 27 9.47 0.06 13.26
N GLY A 28 9.47 0.38 11.96
CA GLY A 28 10.62 0.25 11.09
C GLY A 28 10.83 1.44 10.15
N ALA A 29 11.63 1.22 9.12
CA ALA A 29 11.99 2.25 8.14
C ALA A 29 10.80 2.68 7.28
N VAL A 30 10.81 3.97 6.88
CA VAL A 30 9.93 4.47 5.82
C VAL A 30 10.37 3.86 4.49
N LEU A 31 9.40 3.38 3.71
CA LEU A 31 9.58 2.80 2.39
C LEU A 31 9.33 3.84 1.29
N ARG A 32 8.33 4.70 1.51
CA ARG A 32 7.91 5.77 0.60
C ARG A 32 7.55 7.00 1.41
N GLU A 33 8.29 8.09 1.18
CA GLU A 33 8.21 9.33 1.96
C GLU A 33 7.33 10.36 1.26
N GLY A 34 6.33 10.89 1.97
CA GLY A 34 5.38 11.85 1.43
C GLY A 34 4.44 11.27 0.36
N ARG A 35 3.42 12.04 -0.02
CA ARG A 35 2.47 11.65 -1.07
C ARG A 35 3.18 11.38 -2.39
N GLU A 36 4.15 12.23 -2.76
CA GLU A 36 4.84 12.11 -4.04
C GLU A 36 5.83 10.94 -4.06
N GLY A 37 6.56 10.66 -2.96
CA GLY A 37 7.37 9.45 -2.88
C GLY A 37 6.51 8.18 -2.87
N THR A 38 5.28 8.26 -2.33
CA THR A 38 4.30 7.18 -2.45
C THR A 38 3.85 6.98 -3.89
N ARG A 39 3.55 8.07 -4.62
CA ARG A 39 3.18 8.03 -6.04
C ARG A 39 4.27 7.38 -6.89
N GLU A 40 5.49 7.88 -6.81
CA GLU A 40 6.62 7.37 -7.59
C GLU A 40 6.92 5.90 -7.26
N GLY A 41 6.93 5.56 -5.97
CA GLY A 41 7.23 4.21 -5.52
C GLY A 41 6.16 3.18 -5.93
N LEU A 42 4.87 3.53 -5.88
CA LEU A 42 3.80 2.66 -6.34
C LEU A 42 3.78 2.53 -7.87
N ALA A 43 4.00 3.62 -8.60
CA ALA A 43 4.13 3.56 -10.06
C ALA A 43 5.26 2.62 -10.51
N ALA A 44 6.43 2.71 -9.86
CA ALA A 44 7.54 1.80 -10.11
C ALA A 44 7.21 0.35 -9.74
N ALA A 45 6.53 0.12 -8.61
CA ALA A 45 6.11 -1.21 -8.19
C ALA A 45 5.11 -1.83 -9.18
N PHE A 46 4.13 -1.08 -9.68
CA PHE A 46 3.15 -1.58 -10.65
C PHE A 46 3.75 -1.83 -12.04
N ALA A 47 4.68 -0.98 -12.48
CA ALA A 47 5.45 -1.25 -13.70
C ALA A 47 6.26 -2.55 -13.59
N ARG A 48 6.83 -2.82 -12.41
CA ARG A 48 7.56 -4.06 -12.12
C ARG A 48 6.64 -5.27 -12.01
N TRP A 49 5.48 -5.12 -11.37
CA TRP A 49 4.52 -6.18 -11.08
C TRP A 49 3.11 -5.80 -11.57
N PRO A 50 2.82 -5.94 -12.88
CA PRO A 50 1.55 -5.52 -13.48
C PRO A 50 0.36 -6.39 -13.08
N GLU A 51 0.60 -7.57 -12.49
CA GLU A 51 -0.45 -8.44 -11.94
C GLU A 51 -0.60 -8.29 -10.41
N ASN A 52 0.11 -7.34 -9.81
CA ASN A 52 0.09 -7.13 -8.38
C ASN A 52 -1.33 -6.81 -7.87
N ARG A 53 -1.76 -7.54 -6.84
CA ARG A 53 -3.04 -7.35 -6.17
C ARG A 53 -2.96 -7.63 -4.67
N ALA A 54 -3.82 -6.97 -3.91
CA ALA A 54 -4.06 -7.21 -2.48
C ALA A 54 -5.52 -7.59 -2.26
N GLU A 55 -5.77 -8.78 -1.71
CA GLU A 55 -7.10 -9.24 -1.33
C GLU A 55 -7.34 -8.99 0.16
N ILE A 56 -8.36 -8.19 0.49
CA ILE A 56 -8.72 -7.92 1.89
C ILE A 56 -9.41 -9.17 2.47
N ARG A 57 -8.75 -9.81 3.45
CA ARG A 57 -9.25 -10.95 4.21
C ARG A 57 -10.10 -10.52 5.39
N GLU A 58 -9.65 -9.50 6.10
CA GLU A 58 -10.33 -8.92 7.25
C GLU A 58 -10.20 -7.40 7.22
N LYS A 59 -11.20 -6.72 7.77
CA LYS A 59 -11.20 -5.27 7.91
C LYS A 59 -11.78 -4.87 9.26
N GLN A 60 -11.16 -3.88 9.89
CA GLN A 60 -11.62 -3.30 11.13
C GLN A 60 -11.33 -1.80 11.16
N GLU A 61 -12.22 -1.04 11.78
CA GLU A 61 -12.01 0.37 12.12
C GLU A 61 -11.93 0.49 13.64
N ILE A 62 -10.96 1.25 14.15
CA ILE A 62 -10.71 1.48 15.57
C ILE A 62 -10.32 2.94 15.76
N GLY A 63 -11.28 3.81 16.06
CA GLY A 63 -11.03 5.26 16.12
C GLY A 63 -10.53 5.76 14.77
N ASP A 64 -9.43 6.51 14.76
CA ASP A 64 -8.83 7.07 13.53
C ASP A 64 -7.93 6.09 12.76
N TYR A 65 -8.09 4.79 13.04
CA TYR A 65 -7.33 3.72 12.40
C TYR A 65 -8.23 2.77 11.63
N VAL A 66 -7.77 2.38 10.44
CA VAL A 66 -8.34 1.27 9.68
C VAL A 66 -7.27 0.19 9.54
N LEU A 67 -7.62 -1.05 9.81
CA LEU A 67 -6.73 -2.20 9.68
C LEU A 67 -7.29 -3.15 8.64
N PHE A 68 -6.48 -3.49 7.64
CA PHE A 68 -6.79 -4.55 6.69
C PHE A 68 -5.78 -5.67 6.82
N ARG A 69 -6.26 -6.90 6.99
CA ARG A 69 -5.44 -8.09 6.76
C ARG A 69 -5.53 -8.41 5.27
N GLU A 70 -4.42 -8.31 4.57
CA GLU A 70 -4.34 -8.40 3.12
C GLU A 70 -3.52 -9.62 2.71
N HIS A 71 -4.04 -10.39 1.75
CA HIS A 71 -3.28 -11.42 1.05
C HIS A 71 -2.76 -10.84 -0.27
N VAL A 72 -1.45 -10.68 -0.38
CA VAL A 72 -0.80 -10.02 -1.51
C VAL A 72 -0.23 -11.05 -2.47
N THR A 73 -0.52 -10.87 -3.76
CA THR A 73 0.09 -11.64 -4.85
C THR A 73 0.72 -10.66 -5.81
N ARG A 74 2.06 -10.73 -5.99
CA ARG A 74 2.78 -9.84 -6.94
C ARG A 74 2.58 -10.26 -8.39
N GLY A 75 2.44 -11.56 -8.64
CA GLY A 75 2.49 -12.12 -10.00
C GLY A 75 3.91 -12.07 -10.59
N PRO A 76 4.06 -12.40 -11.88
CA PRO A 76 5.34 -12.35 -12.57
C PRO A 76 5.90 -10.92 -12.61
N ALA A 77 7.21 -10.77 -12.41
CA ALA A 77 7.88 -9.50 -12.58
C ALA A 77 8.25 -9.25 -14.05
N THR A 78 8.25 -7.99 -14.48
CA THR A 78 8.62 -7.59 -15.85
C THR A 78 10.13 -7.47 -16.06
N ASP A 79 10.92 -7.49 -14.99
CA ASP A 79 12.38 -7.30 -15.00
C ASP A 79 13.17 -8.62 -14.97
N GLY A 80 12.49 -9.76 -15.05
CA GLY A 80 13.10 -11.10 -14.98
C GLY A 80 13.55 -11.50 -13.57
N SER A 81 13.13 -10.78 -12.53
CA SER A 81 13.38 -11.21 -11.15
C SER A 81 12.57 -12.46 -10.78
N GLU A 82 13.10 -13.22 -9.82
CA GLU A 82 12.46 -14.46 -9.34
C GLU A 82 11.03 -14.19 -8.82
N PRO A 83 10.11 -15.16 -8.98
CA PRO A 83 8.75 -15.04 -8.46
C PRO A 83 8.75 -14.74 -6.95
N VAL A 84 7.93 -13.77 -6.56
CA VAL A 84 7.66 -13.49 -5.15
C VAL A 84 6.47 -14.34 -4.72
N GLU A 85 6.70 -15.26 -3.79
CA GLU A 85 5.63 -16.06 -3.20
C GLU A 85 4.55 -15.17 -2.57
N PRO A 86 3.25 -15.51 -2.69
CA PRO A 86 2.19 -14.78 -2.02
C PRO A 86 2.42 -14.70 -0.51
N PHE A 87 2.03 -13.58 0.09
CA PHE A 87 2.24 -13.33 1.52
C PHE A 87 1.08 -12.55 2.11
N ASP A 88 0.91 -12.70 3.42
CA ASP A 88 -0.05 -11.91 4.19
C ASP A 88 0.64 -10.71 4.85
N VAL A 89 -0.10 -9.62 5.00
CA VAL A 89 0.31 -8.41 5.71
C VAL A 89 -0.89 -7.83 6.45
N VAL A 90 -0.67 -7.16 7.58
CA VAL A 90 -1.67 -6.23 8.13
C VAL A 90 -1.25 -4.82 7.77
N ALA A 91 -2.05 -4.16 6.94
CA ALA A 91 -1.89 -2.75 6.62
C ALA A 91 -2.71 -1.91 7.61
N VAL A 92 -2.03 -1.04 8.34
CA VAL A 92 -2.62 -0.12 9.31
C VAL A 92 -2.62 1.28 8.70
N TYR A 93 -3.81 1.82 8.46
CA TYR A 93 -4.02 3.15 7.90
C TYR A 93 -4.37 4.09 9.05
N SER A 94 -3.54 5.12 9.26
CA SER A 94 -3.82 6.22 10.19
C SER A 94 -4.46 7.39 9.43
N PHE A 95 -5.43 8.05 10.03
CA PHE A 95 -6.15 9.17 9.42
C PHE A 95 -5.94 10.48 10.17
N GLU A 96 -5.85 11.57 9.39
CA GLU A 96 -5.98 12.94 9.85
C GLU A 96 -7.19 13.57 9.14
N GLY A 97 -8.31 13.66 9.85
CA GLY A 97 -9.58 14.03 9.22
C GLY A 97 -10.02 12.97 8.20
N ASP A 98 -10.21 13.38 6.95
CA ASP A 98 -10.67 12.51 5.86
C ASP A 98 -9.53 11.94 4.99
N LYS A 99 -8.26 12.23 5.33
CA LYS A 99 -7.08 11.79 4.59
C LYS A 99 -6.26 10.77 5.38
N CYS A 100 -5.74 9.78 4.66
CA CYS A 100 -4.76 8.85 5.21
C CYS A 100 -3.42 9.56 5.40
N SER A 101 -2.94 9.66 6.65
CA SER A 101 -1.66 10.28 7.00
C SER A 101 -0.51 9.29 7.07
N ARG A 102 -0.79 7.99 7.21
CA ARG A 102 0.27 6.95 7.25
C ARG A 102 -0.29 5.58 6.93
N VAL A 103 0.47 4.78 6.20
CA VAL A 103 0.22 3.34 6.06
C VAL A 103 1.41 2.58 6.65
N GLU A 104 1.17 1.71 7.62
CA GLU A 104 2.19 0.83 8.18
C GLU A 104 1.92 -0.63 7.86
N PHE A 105 2.96 -1.37 7.52
CA PHE A 105 2.88 -2.78 7.18
C PHE A 105 3.46 -3.64 8.30
N ILE A 106 2.65 -4.54 8.85
CA ILE A 106 3.08 -5.60 9.76
C ILE A 106 3.23 -6.88 8.93
N ARG A 107 4.47 -7.36 8.79
CA ARG A 107 4.83 -8.53 8.00
C ARG A 107 5.86 -9.39 8.73
#